data_AF-A0A633DP56-F1
#
_entry.id   AF-A0A633DP56-F1
#
_cell.length_a   1.000
_cell.length_b   1.000
_cell.length_c   1.000
_cell.angle_alpha   90.00
_cell.angle_beta   90.00
_cell.angle_gamma   90.00
#
_symmetry.space_group_name_H-M   'P 1'
#
loop_
_entity.id
_entity.type
_entity.pdbx_description
1 polymer ?
#
loop_
_entity_poly.entity_id
_entity_poly.type
_entity_poly.pdbx_seq_one_letter_code
_entity_poly.pdbx_strand_id
1 'polypeptide(L)'
;MSYSAGAHSYELSGASATGQNSGAIGEGSLSSGVLSTATGQGTKATGPRSTATGQGAQASEWGSTATGQGSRASGQGSTATGQWAIANGDNSTATGEGAQATGLNSTATGEIAIASGQGSTSIGQNAQATGVNSVALGSNSKAGKANEVNIGGLNNVGRTLSGLKDGVNSDEAVNKKQLTIAQIAAVRAS
;
A
#
# COMPACT_ATOMS: atom_id res chain seq x y z
N MET A 1 46.94 13.07 -29.38
CA MET A 1 45.94 13.58 -28.41
C MET A 1 45.22 12.38 -27.85
N SER A 2 45.69 11.89 -26.71
CA SER A 2 45.23 10.64 -26.12
C SER A 2 44.37 11.02 -24.91
N TYR A 3 43.06 10.76 -24.99
CA TYR A 3 42.19 10.93 -23.83
C TYR A 3 42.53 9.84 -22.82
N SER A 4 43.16 10.25 -21.71
CA SER A 4 43.21 9.45 -20.49
C SER A 4 41.80 9.41 -19.92
N ALA A 5 41.05 8.36 -20.23
CA ALA A 5 39.87 8.00 -19.46
C ALA A 5 40.36 7.53 -18.10
N GLY A 6 40.42 8.46 -17.14
CA GLY A 6 40.68 8.14 -15.75
C GLY A 6 39.70 7.07 -15.30
N ALA A 7 40.24 5.92 -14.90
CA ALA A 7 39.46 4.88 -14.26
C ALA A 7 38.89 5.46 -12.96
N HIS A 8 37.64 5.89 -12.97
CA HIS A 8 36.85 6.02 -11.75
C HIS A 8 36.43 4.60 -11.34
N SER A 9 37.36 3.88 -10.71
CA SER A 9 37.09 2.63 -10.01
C SER A 9 36.31 2.96 -8.73
N TYR A 10 34.98 2.91 -8.79
CA TYR A 10 34.19 2.69 -7.58
C TYR A 10 34.29 1.20 -7.27
N GLU A 11 35.23 0.83 -6.40
CA GLU A 11 35.13 -0.44 -5.68
C GLU A 11 33.72 -0.50 -5.06
N LEU A 12 32.88 -1.47 -5.44
CA LEU A 12 31.60 -1.72 -4.78
C LEU A 12 31.88 -2.27 -3.37
N SER A 13 32.29 -1.37 -2.48
CA SER A 13 32.54 -1.61 -1.06
C SER A 13 31.32 -2.31 -0.43
N GLY A 14 31.45 -3.58 -0.04
CA GLY A 14 30.52 -4.23 0.89
C GLY A 14 29.17 -4.74 0.36
N ALA A 15 28.93 -4.86 -0.95
CA ALA A 15 27.76 -5.59 -1.44
C ALA A 15 27.91 -7.11 -1.15
N SER A 16 26.87 -7.77 -0.63
CA SER A 16 26.91 -9.18 -0.21
C SER A 16 25.69 -9.95 -0.71
N ALA A 17 25.91 -10.88 -1.65
CA ALA A 17 24.92 -11.82 -2.14
C ALA A 17 25.25 -13.23 -1.61
N THR A 18 24.55 -13.70 -0.58
CA THR A 18 24.80 -14.98 0.10
C THR A 18 23.71 -16.02 -0.15
N GLY A 19 22.55 -15.61 -0.66
CA GLY A 19 21.48 -16.53 -1.05
C GLY A 19 21.78 -17.23 -2.37
N GLN A 20 21.29 -18.46 -2.54
CA GLN A 20 21.38 -19.18 -3.81
C GLN A 20 20.69 -18.38 -4.92
N ASN A 21 21.39 -18.14 -6.04
CA ASN A 21 20.89 -17.34 -7.17
C ASN A 21 20.42 -15.93 -6.77
N SER A 22 21.04 -15.32 -5.76
CA SER A 22 20.73 -13.96 -5.32
C SER A 22 21.59 -12.91 -6.03
N GLY A 23 21.10 -11.68 -6.09
CA GLY A 23 21.84 -10.52 -6.60
C GLY A 23 21.87 -9.38 -5.58
N ALA A 24 23.04 -8.75 -5.41
CA ALA A 24 23.24 -7.58 -4.55
C ALA A 24 24.04 -6.50 -5.30
N ILE A 25 23.53 -5.28 -5.38
CA ILE A 25 24.16 -4.13 -6.03
C ILE A 25 24.07 -2.92 -5.11
N GLY A 26 25.21 -2.29 -4.81
CA GLY A 26 25.30 -1.07 -3.99
C GLY A 26 26.03 -1.31 -2.67
N GLU A 27 26.65 -0.26 -2.14
CA GLU A 27 27.48 -0.33 -0.94
C GLU A 27 26.69 -0.86 0.27
N GLY A 28 27.20 -1.88 0.95
CA GLY A 28 26.53 -2.48 2.11
C GLY A 28 25.18 -3.15 1.82
N SER A 29 24.82 -3.37 0.55
CA SER A 29 23.63 -4.15 0.18
C SER A 29 23.78 -5.61 0.60
N LEU A 30 22.70 -6.23 1.08
CA LEU A 30 22.65 -7.62 1.50
C LEU A 30 21.49 -8.34 0.82
N SER A 31 21.80 -9.35 0.03
CA SER A 31 20.85 -10.28 -0.57
C SER A 31 21.14 -11.68 -0.04
N SER A 32 20.41 -12.12 1.00
CA SER A 32 20.63 -13.42 1.66
C SER A 32 19.52 -14.44 1.41
N GLY A 33 18.41 -14.02 0.80
CA GLY A 33 17.33 -14.90 0.40
C GLY A 33 17.68 -15.74 -0.83
N VAL A 34 17.18 -16.96 -0.91
CA VAL A 34 17.23 -17.73 -2.16
C VAL A 34 16.44 -16.98 -3.23
N LEU A 35 17.02 -16.75 -4.42
CA LEU A 35 16.43 -15.99 -5.52
C LEU A 35 16.08 -14.53 -5.16
N SER A 36 16.74 -13.93 -4.17
CA SER A 36 16.47 -12.54 -3.77
C SER A 36 17.27 -11.52 -4.58
N THR A 37 16.77 -10.29 -4.66
CA THR A 37 17.45 -9.15 -5.31
C THR A 37 17.51 -7.95 -4.37
N ALA A 38 18.71 -7.41 -4.13
CA ALA A 38 18.93 -6.20 -3.34
C ALA A 38 19.68 -5.14 -4.19
N THR A 39 19.07 -3.98 -4.43
CA THR A 39 19.67 -2.92 -5.27
C THR A 39 19.57 -1.55 -4.58
N GLY A 40 20.70 -1.01 -4.13
CA GLY A 40 20.83 0.29 -3.47
C GLY A 40 21.69 0.21 -2.21
N GLN A 41 22.25 1.35 -1.79
CA GLN A 41 23.08 1.43 -0.58
C GLN A 41 22.31 0.94 0.65
N GLY A 42 22.90 0.01 1.42
CA GLY A 42 22.32 -0.54 2.65
C GLY A 42 21.01 -1.31 2.48
N THR A 43 20.64 -1.70 1.25
CA THR A 43 19.44 -2.52 0.98
C THR A 43 19.55 -3.90 1.60
N LYS A 44 18.40 -4.48 2.00
CA LYS A 44 18.34 -5.84 2.55
C LYS A 44 17.20 -6.64 1.92
N ALA A 45 17.53 -7.63 1.11
CA ALA A 45 16.58 -8.63 0.62
C ALA A 45 16.92 -9.97 1.31
N THR A 46 16.30 -10.24 2.45
CA THR A 46 16.63 -11.42 3.29
C THR A 46 15.62 -12.55 3.16
N GLY A 47 14.41 -12.26 2.69
CA GLY A 47 13.37 -13.26 2.44
C GLY A 47 13.65 -14.07 1.16
N PRO A 48 13.29 -15.36 1.08
CA PRO A 48 13.36 -16.09 -0.18
C PRO A 48 12.46 -15.45 -1.24
N ARG A 49 12.94 -15.33 -2.48
CA ARG A 49 12.26 -14.65 -3.60
C ARG A 49 11.91 -13.19 -3.31
N SER A 50 12.57 -12.56 -2.34
CA SER A 50 12.30 -11.16 -1.99
C SER A 50 13.03 -10.19 -2.92
N THR A 51 12.47 -9.00 -3.09
CA THR A 51 13.09 -7.92 -3.88
C THR A 51 13.12 -6.64 -3.07
N ALA A 52 14.31 -6.07 -2.84
CA ALA A 52 14.50 -4.80 -2.18
C ALA A 52 15.26 -3.82 -3.10
N THR A 53 14.65 -2.68 -3.43
CA THR A 53 15.28 -1.65 -4.29
C THR A 53 15.13 -0.26 -3.66
N GLY A 54 16.22 0.50 -3.59
CA GLY A 54 16.28 1.86 -3.02
C GLY A 54 17.06 1.92 -1.71
N GLN A 55 17.72 3.05 -1.43
CA GLN A 55 18.60 3.18 -0.26
C GLN A 55 17.91 2.73 1.05
N GLY A 56 18.48 1.77 1.76
CA GLY A 56 17.94 1.23 3.01
C GLY A 56 16.61 0.46 2.89
N ALA A 57 16.15 0.11 1.69
CA ALA A 57 14.94 -0.71 1.50
C ALA A 57 15.12 -2.12 2.08
N GLN A 58 14.05 -2.67 2.66
CA GLN A 58 14.07 -3.95 3.38
C GLN A 58 12.91 -4.85 2.97
N ALA A 59 13.22 -5.99 2.34
CA ALA A 59 12.27 -7.05 2.02
C ALA A 59 12.67 -8.32 2.78
N SER A 60 11.96 -8.63 3.86
CA SER A 60 12.44 -9.59 4.86
C SER A 60 11.79 -10.97 4.81
N GLU A 61 10.64 -11.11 4.15
CA GLU A 61 9.82 -12.32 4.17
C GLU A 61 9.71 -12.97 2.79
N TRP A 62 9.18 -14.19 2.75
CA TRP A 62 9.01 -14.93 1.50
C TRP A 62 8.19 -14.13 0.49
N GLY A 63 8.73 -13.94 -0.70
CA GLY A 63 8.07 -13.23 -1.80
C GLY A 63 7.78 -11.74 -1.53
N SER A 64 8.36 -11.14 -0.48
CA SER A 64 8.10 -9.73 -0.17
C SER A 64 8.85 -8.79 -1.11
N THR A 65 8.26 -7.63 -1.41
CA THR A 65 8.83 -6.63 -2.33
C THR A 65 8.84 -5.26 -1.67
N ALA A 66 10.02 -4.65 -1.52
CA ALA A 66 10.20 -3.29 -1.00
C ALA A 66 10.89 -2.41 -2.05
N THR A 67 10.21 -1.41 -2.58
CA THR A 67 10.75 -0.48 -3.59
C THR A 67 10.59 0.96 -3.12
N GLY A 68 11.70 1.64 -2.85
CA GLY A 68 11.73 3.02 -2.35
C GLY A 68 12.72 3.18 -1.21
N GLN A 69 13.25 4.39 -1.04
CA GLN A 69 14.19 4.69 0.04
C GLN A 69 13.53 4.44 1.40
N GLY A 70 14.16 3.60 2.23
CA GLY A 70 13.65 3.20 3.54
C GLY A 70 12.33 2.42 3.53
N SER A 71 11.87 1.93 2.36
CA SER A 71 10.68 1.09 2.28
C SER A 71 10.88 -0.24 3.01
N ARG A 72 9.82 -0.81 3.59
CA ARG A 72 9.87 -2.03 4.38
C ARG A 72 8.69 -2.96 4.08
N ALA A 73 8.98 -4.14 3.55
CA ALA A 73 8.02 -5.21 3.30
C ALA A 73 8.40 -6.44 4.16
N SER A 74 7.75 -6.58 5.31
CA SER A 74 8.05 -7.59 6.33
C SER A 74 6.92 -8.57 6.60
N GLY A 75 5.85 -8.56 5.81
CA GLY A 75 4.87 -9.65 5.78
C GLY A 75 5.16 -10.63 4.64
N GLN A 76 4.74 -11.89 4.77
CA GLN A 76 4.83 -12.86 3.68
C GLN A 76 4.03 -12.37 2.46
N GLY A 77 4.65 -12.35 1.28
CA GLY A 77 4.00 -11.86 0.04
C GLY A 77 3.64 -10.36 0.07
N SER A 78 4.14 -9.60 1.04
CA SER A 78 3.83 -8.17 1.17
C SER A 78 4.54 -7.32 0.12
N THR A 79 3.94 -6.20 -0.25
CA THR A 79 4.51 -5.24 -1.21
C THR A 79 4.50 -3.83 -0.63
N ALA A 80 5.65 -3.19 -0.49
CA ALA A 80 5.81 -1.80 -0.08
C ALA A 80 6.48 -1.00 -1.20
N THR A 81 5.75 -0.09 -1.84
CA THR A 81 6.26 0.77 -2.93
C THR A 81 6.10 2.25 -2.56
N GLY A 82 7.21 2.97 -2.41
CA GLY A 82 7.24 4.37 -2.00
C GLY A 82 8.32 4.62 -0.94
N GLN A 83 8.78 5.87 -0.82
CA GLN A 83 9.70 6.23 0.24
C GLN A 83 9.02 5.98 1.60
N TRP A 84 9.69 5.28 2.52
CA TRP A 84 9.15 4.92 3.84
C TRP A 84 7.83 4.14 3.82
N ALA A 85 7.43 3.56 2.68
CA ALA A 85 6.25 2.69 2.63
C ALA A 85 6.48 1.45 3.52
N ILE A 86 5.48 1.04 4.29
CA ILE A 86 5.55 -0.07 5.23
C ILE A 86 4.41 -1.05 4.95
N ALA A 87 4.77 -2.28 4.57
CA ALA A 87 3.84 -3.40 4.41
C ALA A 87 4.25 -4.51 5.41
N ASN A 88 3.62 -4.53 6.59
CA ASN A 88 3.96 -5.48 7.66
C ASN A 88 2.99 -6.67 7.75
N GLY A 89 1.77 -6.53 7.19
CA GLY A 89 0.80 -7.63 7.17
C GLY A 89 1.13 -8.64 6.09
N ASP A 90 0.81 -9.92 6.33
CA ASP A 90 0.93 -10.92 5.26
C ASP A 90 -0.04 -10.58 4.13
N ASN A 91 0.43 -10.75 2.90
CA ASN A 91 -0.21 -10.35 1.65
C ASN A 91 -0.67 -8.88 1.64
N SER A 92 -0.06 -8.01 2.46
CA SER A 92 -0.43 -6.60 2.50
C SER A 92 0.27 -5.80 1.40
N THR A 93 -0.37 -4.73 0.94
CA THR A 93 0.17 -3.85 -0.11
C THR A 93 0.12 -2.40 0.36
N ALA A 94 1.29 -1.75 0.46
CA ALA A 94 1.42 -0.33 0.73
C ALA A 94 2.03 0.38 -0.48
N THR A 95 1.33 1.33 -1.09
CA THR A 95 1.79 2.11 -2.25
C THR A 95 1.64 3.60 -1.98
N GLY A 96 2.75 4.33 -1.90
CA GLY A 96 2.80 5.77 -1.60
C GLY A 96 3.89 6.11 -0.58
N GLU A 97 4.32 7.37 -0.55
CA GLU A 97 5.24 7.85 0.50
C GLU A 97 4.59 7.68 1.89
N GLY A 98 5.27 6.98 2.79
CA GLY A 98 4.79 6.73 4.15
C GLY A 98 3.49 5.92 4.24
N ALA A 99 3.04 5.28 3.15
CA ALA A 99 1.87 4.40 3.17
C ALA A 99 2.11 3.20 4.10
N GLN A 100 1.11 2.80 4.87
CA GLN A 100 1.20 1.76 5.90
C GLN A 100 0.08 0.73 5.77
N ALA A 101 0.44 -0.48 5.32
CA ALA A 101 -0.44 -1.64 5.26
C ALA A 101 -0.01 -2.66 6.32
N THR A 102 -0.53 -2.53 7.54
CA THR A 102 -0.12 -3.33 8.71
C THR A 102 -1.09 -4.45 9.06
N GLY A 103 -2.31 -4.44 8.53
CA GLY A 103 -3.27 -5.53 8.67
C GLY A 103 -2.98 -6.70 7.72
N LEU A 104 -3.34 -7.91 8.14
CA LEU A 104 -3.36 -9.09 7.27
C LEU A 104 -4.25 -8.82 6.05
N ASN A 105 -3.77 -9.12 4.84
CA ASN A 105 -4.46 -8.87 3.57
C ASN A 105 -4.89 -7.40 3.35
N SER A 106 -4.25 -6.43 4.01
CA SER A 106 -4.64 -5.03 3.89
C SER A 106 -4.00 -4.32 2.70
N THR A 107 -4.67 -3.30 2.16
CA THR A 107 -4.16 -2.48 1.06
C THR A 107 -4.21 -1.01 1.43
N ALA A 108 -3.08 -0.30 1.39
CA ALA A 108 -2.97 1.14 1.60
C ALA A 108 -2.37 1.80 0.35
N THR A 109 -3.13 2.64 -0.34
CA THR A 109 -2.70 3.35 -1.55
C THR A 109 -2.89 4.85 -1.39
N GLY A 110 -1.80 5.61 -1.35
CA GLY A 110 -1.76 7.06 -1.16
C GLY A 110 -0.67 7.49 -0.18
N GLU A 111 -0.22 8.74 -0.28
CA GLU A 111 0.70 9.33 0.69
C GLU A 111 0.10 9.26 2.10
N ILE A 112 0.84 8.66 3.04
CA ILE A 112 0.45 8.46 4.45
C ILE A 112 -0.90 7.69 4.59
N ALA A 113 -1.32 6.92 3.58
CA ALA A 113 -2.50 6.07 3.70
C ALA A 113 -2.25 4.95 4.73
N ILE A 114 -3.22 4.67 5.60
CA ILE A 114 -3.12 3.64 6.65
C ILE A 114 -4.24 2.61 6.47
N ALA A 115 -3.85 1.34 6.31
CA ALA A 115 -4.75 0.18 6.32
C ALA A 115 -4.28 -0.82 7.39
N SER A 116 -4.80 -0.66 8.61
CA SER A 116 -4.40 -1.43 9.79
C SER A 116 -5.40 -2.49 10.23
N GLY A 117 -6.63 -2.45 9.73
CA GLY A 117 -7.60 -3.53 9.92
C GLY A 117 -7.25 -4.76 9.06
N GLN A 118 -7.54 -5.96 9.57
CA GLN A 118 -7.46 -7.17 8.73
C GLN A 118 -8.43 -7.06 7.56
N GLY A 119 -7.96 -7.32 6.34
CA GLY A 119 -8.73 -7.19 5.10
C GLY A 119 -9.14 -5.76 4.77
N SER A 120 -8.56 -4.76 5.43
CA SER A 120 -8.93 -3.35 5.22
C SER A 120 -8.31 -2.78 3.95
N THR A 121 -8.99 -1.82 3.34
CA THR A 121 -8.53 -1.11 2.15
C THR A 121 -8.60 0.40 2.37
N SER A 122 -7.47 1.09 2.21
CA SER A 122 -7.37 2.54 2.33
C SER A 122 -6.87 3.12 1.01
N ILE A 123 -7.66 3.97 0.37
CA ILE A 123 -7.32 4.58 -0.93
C ILE A 123 -7.49 6.09 -0.83
N GLY A 124 -6.38 6.82 -0.92
CA GLY A 124 -6.33 8.27 -0.87
C GLY A 124 -5.26 8.77 0.10
N GLN A 125 -4.82 10.01 -0.12
CA GLN A 125 -3.88 10.68 0.76
C GLN A 125 -4.43 10.74 2.19
N ASN A 126 -3.67 10.28 3.19
CA ASN A 126 -4.08 10.24 4.60
C ASN A 126 -5.43 9.52 4.86
N ALA A 127 -5.85 8.61 3.97
CA ALA A 127 -7.01 7.77 4.23
C ALA A 127 -6.67 6.71 5.30
N GLN A 128 -7.63 6.36 6.16
CA GLN A 128 -7.43 5.48 7.32
C GLN A 128 -8.52 4.41 7.41
N ALA A 129 -8.19 3.17 7.06
CA ALA A 129 -9.04 2.00 7.24
C ALA A 129 -8.53 1.18 8.43
N THR A 130 -9.13 1.39 9.61
CA THR A 130 -8.70 0.76 10.88
C THR A 130 -9.68 -0.32 11.36
N GLY A 131 -10.87 -0.40 10.78
CA GLY A 131 -11.83 -1.47 11.03
C GLY A 131 -11.48 -2.75 10.27
N VAL A 132 -11.88 -3.90 10.81
CA VAL A 132 -11.76 -5.19 10.11
C VAL A 132 -12.67 -5.18 8.88
N ASN A 133 -12.15 -5.59 7.72
CA ASN A 133 -12.89 -5.63 6.46
C ASN A 133 -13.50 -4.26 6.10
N SER A 134 -12.83 -3.16 6.45
CA SER A 134 -13.31 -1.80 6.19
C SER A 134 -12.63 -1.17 4.98
N VAL A 135 -13.29 -0.20 4.35
CA VAL A 135 -12.78 0.54 3.19
C VAL A 135 -12.86 2.04 3.47
N ALA A 136 -11.72 2.73 3.51
CA ALA A 136 -11.65 4.19 3.51
C ALA A 136 -11.33 4.69 2.10
N LEU A 137 -12.28 5.37 1.46
CA LEU A 137 -12.18 5.74 0.04
C LEU A 137 -12.21 7.27 -0.15
N GLY A 138 -11.08 7.82 -0.57
CA GLY A 138 -10.81 9.23 -0.81
C GLY A 138 -9.87 9.83 0.23
N SER A 139 -9.20 10.93 -0.12
CA SER A 139 -8.24 11.56 0.79
C SER A 139 -8.86 11.92 2.14
N ASN A 140 -8.15 11.69 3.23
CA ASN A 140 -8.58 11.98 4.59
C ASN A 140 -9.82 11.19 5.07
N SER A 141 -10.21 10.12 4.36
CA SER A 141 -11.36 9.32 4.78
C SER A 141 -11.04 8.38 5.93
N LYS A 142 -12.02 8.06 6.79
CA LYS A 142 -11.79 7.22 7.98
C LYS A 142 -12.86 6.15 8.14
N ALA A 143 -12.50 4.89 7.90
CA ALA A 143 -13.36 3.72 8.09
C ALA A 143 -12.92 2.96 9.35
N GLY A 144 -13.52 3.30 10.49
CA GLY A 144 -13.15 2.79 11.80
C GLY A 144 -13.95 1.57 12.26
N LYS A 145 -15.09 1.29 11.63
CA LYS A 145 -15.98 0.17 12.00
C LYS A 145 -15.70 -1.04 11.14
N ALA A 146 -16.00 -2.22 11.67
CA ALA A 146 -15.93 -3.45 10.90
C ALA A 146 -16.99 -3.46 9.78
N ASN A 147 -16.65 -3.99 8.60
CA ASN A 147 -17.54 -4.09 7.44
C ASN A 147 -18.11 -2.73 6.96
N GLU A 148 -17.37 -1.64 7.14
CA GLU A 148 -17.78 -0.28 6.75
C GLU A 148 -17.06 0.17 5.47
N VAL A 149 -17.79 0.80 4.55
CA VAL A 149 -17.21 1.65 3.51
C VAL A 149 -17.44 3.10 3.89
N ASN A 150 -16.38 3.86 4.16
CA ASN A 150 -16.45 5.27 4.49
C ASN A 150 -15.86 6.13 3.35
N ILE A 151 -16.68 7.04 2.82
CA ILE A 151 -16.30 8.00 1.78
C ILE A 151 -16.23 9.44 2.30
N GLY A 152 -16.39 9.68 3.61
CA GLY A 152 -16.36 11.02 4.21
C GLY A 152 -14.94 11.39 4.66
N GLY A 153 -14.57 12.68 4.64
CA GLY A 153 -13.26 13.16 5.05
C GLY A 153 -13.18 13.56 6.54
N LEU A 154 -12.05 14.19 6.92
CA LEU A 154 -11.89 14.87 8.21
C LEU A 154 -13.01 15.88 8.48
N ASN A 155 -13.25 16.17 9.76
CA ASN A 155 -14.24 17.17 10.21
C ASN A 155 -15.67 16.93 9.71
N ASN A 156 -16.07 15.67 9.54
CA ASN A 156 -17.40 15.28 9.05
C ASN A 156 -17.74 15.87 7.66
N VAL A 157 -16.73 16.14 6.82
CA VAL A 157 -16.98 16.54 5.44
C VAL A 157 -17.55 15.35 4.68
N GLY A 158 -18.86 15.35 4.49
CA GLY A 158 -19.55 14.38 3.64
C GLY A 158 -19.13 14.53 2.18
N ARG A 159 -19.09 13.42 1.46
CA ARG A 159 -19.00 13.41 -0.01
C ARG A 159 -20.34 13.00 -0.60
N THR A 160 -20.66 13.50 -1.78
CA THR A 160 -21.79 13.00 -2.56
C THR A 160 -21.41 11.70 -3.25
N LEU A 161 -22.36 10.77 -3.33
CA LEU A 161 -22.26 9.57 -4.16
C LEU A 161 -23.20 9.73 -5.36
N SER A 162 -22.64 10.02 -6.53
CA SER A 162 -23.38 10.24 -7.78
C SER A 162 -23.23 9.05 -8.74
N GLY A 163 -24.04 9.01 -9.80
CA GLY A 163 -24.01 7.92 -10.80
C GLY A 163 -24.78 6.66 -10.43
N LEU A 164 -25.52 6.67 -9.31
CA LEU A 164 -26.35 5.54 -8.89
C LEU A 164 -27.55 5.33 -9.83
N LYS A 165 -27.68 4.11 -10.35
CA LYS A 165 -28.94 3.61 -10.95
C LYS A 165 -30.01 3.47 -9.86
N ASP A 166 -31.27 3.36 -10.27
CA ASP A 166 -32.35 2.97 -9.35
C ASP A 166 -32.03 1.60 -8.74
N GLY A 167 -32.06 1.50 -7.41
CA GLY A 167 -31.99 0.22 -6.70
C GLY A 167 -33.28 -0.57 -6.89
N VAL A 168 -33.15 -1.88 -7.09
CA VAL A 168 -34.24 -2.84 -7.29
C VAL A 168 -34.33 -3.80 -6.11
N ASN A 169 -33.19 -4.25 -5.59
CA ASN A 169 -33.12 -5.17 -4.45
C ASN A 169 -33.07 -4.44 -3.11
N SER A 170 -33.36 -5.15 -2.01
CA SER A 170 -33.45 -4.57 -0.66
C SER A 170 -32.11 -4.10 -0.08
N ASP A 171 -30.99 -4.55 -0.64
CA ASP A 171 -29.61 -4.25 -0.24
C ASP A 171 -28.90 -3.27 -1.18
N GLU A 172 -29.62 -2.72 -2.15
CA GLU A 172 -29.11 -1.71 -3.07
C GLU A 172 -29.34 -0.29 -2.56
N ALA A 173 -28.43 0.62 -2.91
CA ALA A 173 -28.56 2.02 -2.54
C ALA A 173 -29.76 2.69 -3.24
N VAL A 174 -30.55 3.45 -2.48
CA VAL A 174 -31.65 4.27 -3.00
C VAL A 174 -31.09 5.59 -3.53
N ASN A 175 -31.40 5.95 -4.78
CA ASN A 175 -31.01 7.25 -5.32
C ASN A 175 -32.05 8.35 -5.03
N LYS A 176 -31.69 9.61 -5.32
CA LYS A 176 -32.57 10.78 -5.05
C LYS A 176 -33.91 10.70 -5.81
N LYS A 177 -33.94 10.17 -7.04
CA LYS A 177 -35.17 10.03 -7.84
C LYS A 177 -36.15 9.09 -7.13
N GLN A 178 -35.69 7.93 -6.67
CA GLN A 178 -36.53 6.97 -5.95
C GLN A 178 -37.09 7.54 -4.66
N LEU A 179 -36.27 8.26 -3.88
CA LEU A 179 -36.72 8.95 -2.68
C LEU A 179 -37.82 9.98 -2.99
N THR A 180 -37.62 10.82 -4.01
CA THR A 180 -38.63 11.81 -4.43
C THR A 180 -39.95 11.15 -4.85
N ILE A 181 -39.90 10.03 -5.59
CA ILE A 181 -41.11 9.29 -6.00
C ILE A 181 -41.85 8.75 -4.76
N ALA A 182 -41.14 8.17 -3.80
CA ALA A 182 -41.73 7.66 -2.56
C ALA A 182 -42.39 8.79 -1.72
N GLN A 183 -41.75 9.96 -1.64
CA GLN A 183 -42.31 11.12 -0.94
C GLN A 183 -43.60 11.63 -1.60
N ILE A 184 -43.62 11.73 -2.94
CA ILE A 184 -44.83 12.13 -3.69
C ILE A 184 -45.96 11.11 -3.47
N ALA A 185 -45.64 9.81 -3.49
CA ALA A 185 -46.62 8.76 -3.25
C ALA A 185 -47.21 8.84 -1.83
N ALA A 186 -46.37 9.11 -0.82
CA ALA A 186 -46.82 9.26 0.57
C ALA A 186 -47.78 10.46 0.75
N VAL A 187 -47.46 11.62 0.15
CA VAL A 187 -48.32 12.81 0.22
C VAL A 187 -49.66 12.61 -0.49
N ARG A 188 -49.70 11.83 -1.56
CA ARG A 188 -50.96 11.51 -2.27
C ARG A 188 -51.85 10.53 -1.52
N ALA A 189 -51.31 9.82 -0.53
CA ALA A 189 -52.03 8.84 0.28
C ALA A 189 -52.57 9.40 1.60
N SER A 190 -52.17 10.63 1.98
CA SER A 190 -52.67 11.37 3.15
C SER A 190 -53.83 12.28 2.80
#